data_AF-A0A2W7HYF8-F1
#
_entry.id   AF-A0A2W7HYF8-F1
#
_cell.length_a   1.000
_cell.length_b   1.000
_cell.length_c   1.000
_cell.angle_alpha   90.00
_cell.angle_beta   90.00
_cell.angle_gamma   90.00
#
_symmetry.space_group_name_H-M   'P 1'
#
loop_
_entity.id
_entity.type
_entity.pdbx_description
1 polymer ?
#
loop_
_entity_poly.entity_id
_entity_poly.type
_entity_poly.pdbx_seq_one_letter_code
_entity_poly.pdbx_strand_id
1 'polypeptide(L)' 'MADLNVVRVLDVSEPQYPNFVSSIPITGFDLIIREDELFVIGEEQLTQYELGVFNDEFTSTEISEITF' A
#
# COMPACT_ATOMS: atom_id res chain seq x y z
N MET A 1 8.15 5.16 -17.00
CA MET A 1 7.38 3.89 -16.95
C MET A 1 6.78 3.84 -15.55
N ALA A 2 5.52 3.44 -15.39
CA ALA A 2 5.00 3.13 -14.06
C ALA A 2 5.68 1.85 -13.58
N ASP A 3 6.11 1.80 -12.33
CA ASP A 3 6.62 0.58 -11.72
C ASP A 3 5.50 -0.48 -11.78
N LEU A 4 5.78 -1.59 -12.47
CA LEU A 4 4.86 -2.71 -12.54
C LEU A 4 4.85 -3.42 -11.19
N ASN A 5 3.68 -3.88 -10.75
CA ASN A 5 3.52 -4.77 -9.59
C ASN A 5 3.88 -4.15 -8.23
N VAL A 6 3.56 -2.87 -8.03
CA VAL A 6 3.74 -2.21 -6.73
C VAL A 6 2.53 -1.35 -6.37
N VAL A 7 2.25 -1.27 -5.07
CA VAL A 7 1.39 -0.22 -4.50
C VAL A 7 2.28 0.94 -4.08
N ARG A 8 2.09 2.11 -4.70
CA ARG A 8 2.90 3.32 -4.41
C ARG A 8 2.28 4.11 -3.27
N VAL A 9 3.12 4.55 -2.35
CA VAL A 9 2.74 5.39 -1.22
C VAL A 9 3.25 6.80 -1.48
N LEU A 10 2.31 7.74 -1.50
CA LEU A 10 2.57 9.16 -1.76
C LEU A 10 2.15 9.96 -0.53
N ASP A 11 3.01 10.88 -0.09
CA ASP A 11 2.59 11.97 0.79
C ASP A 11 1.83 13.00 -0.04
N VAL A 12 0.58 13.23 0.33
CA VAL A 12 -0.36 14.12 -0.33
C VAL A 12 -0.75 15.32 0.54
N SER A 13 0.06 15.64 1.55
CA SER A 13 -0.13 16.82 2.41
C SER A 13 -0.24 18.12 1.62
N GLU A 14 0.45 18.18 0.47
CA GLU A 14 0.24 19.17 -0.59
C GLU A 14 -0.29 18.45 -1.85
N PRO A 15 -1.63 18.36 -2.05
CA PRO A 15 -2.22 17.53 -3.11
C PRO A 15 -1.79 17.90 -4.54
N GLN A 16 -1.36 19.14 -4.74
CA GLN A 16 -0.86 19.66 -6.01
C GLN A 16 0.60 19.29 -6.29
N TYR A 17 1.35 18.87 -5.25
CA TYR A 17 2.75 18.45 -5.30
C TYR A 17 2.98 17.18 -4.46
N PRO A 18 2.39 16.04 -4.83
CA PRO A 18 2.55 14.80 -4.08
C PRO A 18 4.00 14.30 -4.13
N ASN A 19 4.52 13.85 -2.98
CA ASN A 19 5.87 13.33 -2.84
C ASN A 19 5.84 11.81 -2.72
N PHE A 20 6.72 11.12 -3.44
CA PHE A 20 6.88 9.67 -3.28
C PHE A 20 7.58 9.35 -1.96
N VAL A 21 6.98 8.47 -1.16
CA VAL A 21 7.49 8.07 0.16
C VAL A 21 8.05 6.66 0.12
N SER A 22 7.26 5.70 -0.39
CA SER A 22 7.61 4.29 -0.39
C SER A 22 6.76 3.49 -1.39
N SER A 23 7.03 2.19 -1.49
CA SER A 23 6.24 1.24 -2.25
C SER A 23 6.14 -0.10 -1.55
N ILE A 24 4.98 -0.73 -1.62
CA ILE A 24 4.77 -2.12 -1.20
C ILE A 24 4.89 -3.00 -2.45
N PRO A 25 5.82 -3.98 -2.47
CA PRO A 25 6.10 -4.80 -3.65
C PRO A 25 5.05 -5.91 -3.83
N ILE A 26 3.81 -5.51 -4.14
CA ILE A 26 2.67 -6.40 -4.35
C ILE A 26 1.85 -6.00 -5.57
N THR A 27 1.36 -7.00 -6.30
CA THR A 27 0.44 -6.82 -7.42
C THR A 27 -1.00 -6.77 -6.91
N GLY A 28 -1.72 -5.72 -7.27
CA GLY A 28 -3.16 -5.59 -7.02
C GLY A 28 -3.84 -4.83 -8.15
N PHE A 29 -5.10 -5.14 -8.40
CA PHE A 29 -5.95 -4.38 -9.32
C PHE A 29 -6.92 -3.43 -8.57
N ASP A 30 -7.12 -3.64 -7.26
CA ASP A 30 -7.97 -2.79 -6.42
C ASP A 30 -7.40 -2.68 -4.99
N LEU A 31 -7.75 -1.59 -4.29
CA LEU A 31 -7.28 -1.25 -2.95
C LEU A 31 -8.46 -0.81 -2.08
N ILE A 32 -8.56 -1.38 -0.87
CA ILE A 32 -9.48 -0.90 0.16
C ILE A 32 -8.65 -0.39 1.33
N ILE A 33 -8.94 0.84 1.78
CA ILE A 33 -8.29 1.45 2.94
C ILE A 33 -9.35 1.69 4.01
N ARG A 34 -9.10 1.24 5.24
CA ARG A 34 -9.97 1.44 6.39
C ARG A 34 -9.13 1.64 7.64
N GLU A 35 -9.25 2.82 8.26
CA GLU A 35 -8.41 3.17 9.41
C GLU A 35 -6.92 3.00 9.03
N ASP A 36 -6.19 2.20 9.79
CA ASP A 36 -4.78 1.91 9.54
C ASP A 36 -4.59 0.59 8.76
N GLU A 37 -5.66 0.03 8.16
CA GLU A 37 -5.60 -1.19 7.36
C GLU A 37 -5.65 -0.90 5.86
N LEU A 38 -4.77 -1.58 5.11
CA LEU A 38 -4.78 -1.64 3.66
C LEU A 38 -5.08 -3.08 3.21
N PHE A 39 -6.04 -3.24 2.32
CA PHE A 39 -6.31 -4.49 1.63
C PHE A 39 -5.96 -4.33 0.17
N VAL A 40 -5.06 -5.18 -0.33
CA VAL A 40 -4.65 -5.25 -1.73
C VAL A 40 -5.34 -6.45 -2.36
N ILE A 41 -6.20 -6.18 -3.34
CA ILE A 41 -6.94 -7.21 -4.07
C ILE A 41 -6.18 -7.49 -5.38
N GLY A 42 -5.56 -8.67 -5.46
CA GLY A 42 -4.91 -9.21 -6.64
C GLY A 42 -5.76 -10.26 -7.35
N GLU A 43 -5.30 -10.73 -8.51
CA GLU A 43 -6.00 -11.75 -9.30
C GLU A 43 -6.06 -13.11 -8.57
N GLU A 44 -5.01 -13.45 -7.82
CA GLU A 44 -4.84 -14.74 -7.15
C GLU A 44 -4.88 -14.63 -5.62
N GLN A 45 -4.83 -13.42 -5.06
CA GLN A 45 -4.73 -13.23 -3.61
C GLN A 45 -5.36 -11.92 -3.13
N LEU A 46 -5.81 -11.93 -1.87
CA LEU A 46 -6.15 -10.77 -1.07
C LEU A 46 -5.15 -10.67 0.08
N THR A 47 -4.37 -9.60 0.13
CA THR A 47 -3.37 -9.38 1.19
C THR A 47 -3.73 -8.17 2.03
N GLN A 48 -3.64 -8.30 3.35
CA GLN A 48 -3.89 -7.24 4.32
C GLN A 48 -2.58 -6.73 4.91
N TYR A 49 -2.44 -5.42 5.00
CA TYR A 49 -1.35 -4.73 5.68
C TYR A 49 -1.90 -3.82 6.79
N GLU A 50 -1.20 -3.77 7.91
CA GLU A 50 -1.28 -2.69 8.89
C GLU A 50 -0.31 -1.59 8.46
N LEU A 51 -0.83 -0.38 8.35
CA LEU A 51 -0.12 0.85 8.01
C LEU A 51 0.30 1.55 9.29
N GLY A 52 1.45 2.20 9.27
CA GLY A 52 1.93 2.94 10.43
C GLY A 52 3.04 3.93 10.10
N VAL A 53 3.51 4.58 11.14
CA VAL A 53 4.65 5.49 11.09
C VAL A 53 5.59 5.17 12.25
N PHE A 54 6.87 4.98 11.96
CA PHE A 54 7.92 4.78 12.94
C PHE A 54 9.08 5.71 12.64
N ASN A 55 9.48 6.56 13.60
CA ASN A 55 10.51 7.59 13.42
C ASN A 55 10.30 8.47 12.18
N ASP A 56 9.07 8.96 11.96
CA ASP A 56 8.65 9.76 10.81
C ASP A 56 8.76 9.05 9.44
N GLU A 57 8.98 7.73 9.44
CA GLU A 57 9.01 6.91 8.23
C GLU A 57 7.74 6.06 8.13
N PHE A 58 7.17 5.98 6.93
CA PHE A 58 6.04 5.11 6.63
C PHE A 58 6.45 3.63 6.80
N THR A 59 5.61 2.86 7.48
CA THR A 59 5.78 1.43 7.65
C THR A 59 4.52 0.69 7.18
N SER A 60 4.70 -0.48 6.58
CA SER A 60 3.62 -1.42 6.27
C SER A 60 4.02 -2.81 6.74
N THR A 61 3.15 -3.46 7.52
CA THR A 61 3.36 -4.82 8.01
C THR A 61 2.27 -5.73 7.47
N GLU A 62 2.64 -6.81 6.78
CA GLU A 62 1.67 -7.80 6.31
C GLU A 62 1.05 -8.54 7.51
N ILE A 63 -0.29 -8.60 7.56
CA ILE A 63 -1.06 -9.19 8.65
C ILE A 63 -1.68 -10.52 8.23
N SER A 64 -2.21 -10.59 7.01
CA SER A 64 -2.85 -11.79 6.50
C SER A 64 -2.84 -11.86 4.97
N GLU A 65 -2.97 -13.07 4.46
CA GLU A 65 -3.14 -13.36 3.04
C GLU A 65 -4.19 -14.46 2.85
N ILE A 66 -5.04 -14.29 1.84
CA ILE A 66 -5.99 -15.29 1.37
C ILE A 66 -5.72 -15.51 -0.12
N THR A 67 -5.39 -16.74 -0.51
CA THR A 67 -5.21 -17.15 -1.91
C THR A 67 -6.51 -17.76 -2.47
N PHE A 68 -6.80 -17.55 -3.76
CA PHE A 68 -7.98 -18.08 -4.45
C PHE A 68 -7.63 -19.02 -5.62
#